data_AF-A0A6I9P6B4-F1
#
_entry.id   AF-A0A6I9P6B4-F1
#
_cell.length_a   1.000
_cell.length_b   1.000
_cell.length_c   1.000
_cell.angle_alpha   90.00
_cell.angle_beta   90.00
_cell.angle_gamma   90.00
#
_symmetry.space_group_name_H-M   'P 1'
#
loop_
_entity.id
_entity.type
_entity.pdbx_description
1 polymer ?
#
loop_
_entity_poly.entity_id
_entity_poly.type
_entity_poly.pdbx_seq_one_letter_code
_entity_poly.pdbx_strand_id
1 'polypeptide(L)'
;NIGAELSYNNVGMFISSDAGNSWRQIFEEEHNVWFLDKGGALVAVKQPSVPTKHLWVSFDEGRQWTQHSFSAVPLFVDGVLVEAGAENQIMTFFGHFSHRSEWQLIKIDYKSIFSRQCTEEDYQTWHLHNEGEPCVMGQKQIYMKRRPGNYCMLGKDYSRILSAESCICRAHDFECDYGYERRGDGNCRPAFWFNPSTVSRSCSQGQNYFNSTG
;
A
#
# COMPACT_ATOMS: atom_id res chain seq x y z
N ASN A 1 -15.55 5.81 -3.71
CA ASN A 1 -16.46 6.53 -4.65
C ASN A 1 -15.79 7.85 -5.05
N ILE A 2 -16.38 8.60 -5.98
CA ILE A 2 -15.89 9.93 -6.40
C ILE A 2 -16.96 10.95 -6.01
N GLY A 3 -16.64 11.89 -5.12
CA GLY A 3 -17.60 12.87 -4.62
C GLY A 3 -17.09 13.61 -3.38
N ALA A 4 -17.95 14.44 -2.79
CA ALA A 4 -17.65 15.18 -1.56
C ALA A 4 -17.76 14.34 -0.28
N GLU A 5 -18.52 13.25 -0.33
CA GLU A 5 -18.76 12.33 0.78
C GLU A 5 -18.77 10.89 0.29
N LEU A 6 -18.63 9.92 1.20
CA LEU A 6 -18.71 8.50 0.87
C LEU A 6 -20.16 8.08 0.62
N SER A 7 -20.38 7.26 -0.41
CA SER A 7 -21.69 6.75 -0.81
C SER A 7 -21.66 5.24 -1.01
N TYR A 8 -22.75 4.58 -0.65
CA TYR A 8 -22.96 3.14 -0.96
C TYR A 8 -23.29 2.91 -2.43
N ASN A 9 -23.83 3.93 -3.11
CA ASN A 9 -24.06 3.92 -4.54
C ASN A 9 -22.77 4.39 -5.24
N ASN A 10 -22.36 3.71 -6.32
CA ASN A 10 -21.13 4.01 -7.07
C ASN A 10 -19.82 3.66 -6.32
N VAL A 11 -19.73 2.39 -5.88
CA VAL A 11 -18.46 1.80 -5.44
C VAL A 11 -17.56 1.61 -6.65
N GLY A 12 -16.27 1.86 -6.49
CA GLY A 12 -15.28 1.64 -7.53
C GLY A 12 -13.93 1.41 -6.88
N MET A 13 -13.09 0.62 -7.53
CA MET A 13 -11.73 0.37 -7.06
C MET A 13 -10.76 1.30 -7.76
N PHE A 14 -9.86 1.88 -6.97
CA PHE A 14 -8.83 2.79 -7.43
C PHE A 14 -7.47 2.29 -6.97
N ILE A 15 -6.44 2.60 -7.75
CA ILE A 15 -5.06 2.31 -7.40
C ILE A 15 -4.21 3.54 -7.61
N SER A 16 -3.20 3.69 -6.76
CA SER A 16 -2.11 4.65 -6.91
C SER A 16 -0.81 3.87 -6.93
N SER A 17 0.13 4.27 -7.79
CA SER A 17 1.47 3.69 -7.85
C SER A 17 2.60 4.67 -7.53
N ASP A 18 2.24 5.87 -7.09
CA ASP A 18 3.12 6.98 -6.71
C ASP A 18 2.80 7.51 -5.29
N ALA A 19 2.38 6.60 -4.40
CA ALA A 19 2.08 6.86 -2.99
C ALA A 19 0.96 7.91 -2.75
N GLY A 20 -0.04 7.95 -3.63
CA GLY A 20 -1.25 8.74 -3.45
C GLY A 20 -1.25 10.10 -4.16
N ASN A 21 -0.18 10.45 -4.88
CA ASN A 21 -0.13 11.68 -5.69
C ASN A 21 -1.09 11.60 -6.89
N SER A 22 -1.18 10.44 -7.54
CA SER A 22 -2.13 10.18 -8.61
C SER A 22 -2.93 8.91 -8.36
N TRP A 23 -4.21 8.96 -8.74
CA TRP A 23 -5.15 7.86 -8.59
C TRP A 23 -5.76 7.53 -9.95
N ARG A 24 -5.91 6.24 -10.23
CA ARG A 24 -6.64 5.74 -11.41
C ARG A 24 -7.72 4.76 -10.98
N GLN A 25 -8.88 4.82 -11.63
CA GLN A 25 -9.91 3.80 -11.47
C GLN A 25 -9.50 2.53 -12.22
N ILE A 26 -9.68 1.37 -11.59
CA ILE A 26 -9.34 0.06 -12.18
C ILE A 26 -10.55 -0.85 -12.36
N PHE A 27 -11.55 -0.77 -11.49
CA PHE A 27 -12.79 -1.56 -11.59
C PHE A 27 -14.00 -0.76 -11.10
N GLU A 28 -15.16 -1.02 -11.69
CA GLU A 28 -16.47 -0.46 -11.27
C GLU A 28 -17.14 -1.27 -10.15
N GLU A 29 -16.64 -2.47 -9.87
CA GLU A 29 -17.18 -3.35 -8.83
C GLU A 29 -16.08 -3.76 -7.85
N GLU A 30 -16.48 -4.24 -6.68
CA GLU A 30 -15.55 -4.74 -5.68
C GLU A 30 -14.87 -6.04 -6.12
N HIS A 31 -13.55 -6.04 -6.07
CA HIS A 31 -12.73 -7.22 -6.29
C HIS A 31 -11.78 -7.40 -5.11
N ASN A 32 -11.51 -8.65 -4.77
CA ASN A 32 -10.40 -8.98 -3.89
C ASN A 32 -9.11 -8.87 -4.69
N VAL A 33 -8.09 -8.19 -4.14
CA VAL A 33 -6.81 -7.94 -4.81
C VAL A 33 -5.67 -8.52 -4.00
N TRP A 34 -4.74 -9.18 -4.68
CA TRP A 34 -3.50 -9.70 -4.09
C TRP A 34 -2.29 -9.14 -4.80
N PHE A 35 -1.27 -8.81 -4.00
CA PHE A 35 0.02 -8.32 -4.45
C PHE A 35 1.02 -9.48 -4.44
N LEU A 36 1.56 -9.78 -5.62
CA LEU A 36 2.53 -10.83 -5.84
C LEU A 36 3.88 -10.23 -6.19
N ASP A 37 4.96 -10.94 -5.87
CA ASP A 37 6.35 -10.51 -6.14
C ASP A 37 6.59 -9.04 -5.73
N LYS A 38 6.26 -8.69 -4.48
CA LYS A 38 6.41 -7.32 -3.92
C LYS A 38 5.72 -6.21 -4.77
N GLY A 39 4.61 -6.54 -5.43
CA GLY A 39 3.86 -5.60 -6.28
C GLY A 39 4.19 -5.71 -7.77
N GLY A 40 4.96 -6.73 -8.17
CA GLY A 40 5.23 -7.03 -9.56
C GLY A 40 4.01 -7.56 -10.32
N ALA A 41 3.17 -8.37 -9.68
CA ALA A 41 1.90 -8.78 -10.27
C ALA A 41 0.75 -8.44 -9.33
N LEU A 42 -0.32 -7.93 -9.92
CA LEU A 42 -1.58 -7.70 -9.24
C LEU A 42 -2.57 -8.73 -9.76
N VAL A 43 -3.21 -9.46 -8.86
CA VAL A 43 -4.30 -10.38 -9.20
C VAL A 43 -5.57 -9.86 -8.57
N ALA A 44 -6.63 -9.76 -9.36
CA ALA A 44 -7.94 -9.35 -8.89
C ALA A 44 -9.00 -10.40 -9.23
N VAL A 45 -9.85 -10.74 -8.28
CA VAL A 45 -10.97 -11.66 -8.46
C VAL A 45 -12.23 -10.99 -7.95
N LYS A 46 -13.29 -11.01 -8.75
CA LYS A 46 -14.59 -10.45 -8.37
C LYS A 46 -15.08 -11.10 -7.07
N GLN A 47 -15.62 -10.29 -6.16
CA GLN A 47 -16.11 -10.77 -4.88
C GLN A 47 -17.17 -11.88 -5.02
N PRO A 48 -17.29 -12.78 -4.02
CA PRO A 48 -18.05 -14.03 -4.11
C PRO A 48 -19.57 -13.92 -4.19
N SER A 49 -20.14 -12.73 -4.43
CA SER A 49 -21.59 -12.58 -4.63
C SER A 49 -22.12 -13.37 -5.83
N VAL A 50 -21.25 -13.70 -6.79
CA VAL A 50 -21.57 -14.47 -8.01
C VAL A 50 -20.43 -15.47 -8.27
N PRO A 51 -20.74 -16.72 -8.69
CA PRO A 51 -19.70 -17.69 -9.01
C PRO A 51 -18.88 -17.20 -10.21
N THR A 52 -17.55 -17.30 -10.11
CA THR A 52 -16.62 -16.86 -11.14
C THR A 52 -15.68 -17.97 -11.55
N LYS A 53 -15.22 -17.92 -12.80
CA LYS A 53 -14.14 -18.76 -13.33
C LYS A 53 -12.97 -17.93 -13.86
N HIS A 54 -13.08 -16.61 -13.77
CA HIS A 54 -12.12 -15.67 -14.32
C HIS A 54 -11.43 -14.90 -13.20
N LEU A 55 -10.14 -14.66 -13.41
CA LEU A 55 -9.34 -13.74 -12.62
C LEU A 55 -8.75 -12.68 -13.57
N TRP A 56 -8.41 -11.54 -13.02
CA TRP A 56 -7.73 -10.46 -13.72
C TRP A 56 -6.29 -10.38 -13.23
N VAL A 57 -5.35 -10.19 -14.16
CA VAL A 57 -3.93 -10.02 -13.82
C VAL A 57 -3.42 -8.72 -14.44
N SER A 58 -2.57 -8.01 -13.71
CA SER A 58 -1.84 -6.85 -14.22
C SER A 58 -0.37 -6.92 -13.82
N PHE A 59 0.51 -6.55 -14.76
CA PHE A 59 1.98 -6.51 -14.60
C PHE A 59 2.57 -5.10 -14.73
N ASP A 60 1.72 -4.11 -14.96
CA ASP A 60 2.06 -2.71 -15.21
C ASP A 60 1.46 -1.78 -14.14
N GLU A 61 1.47 -2.26 -12.90
CA GLU A 61 0.95 -1.57 -11.72
C GLU A 61 -0.58 -1.34 -11.76
N GLY A 62 -1.33 -2.05 -12.60
CA GLY A 62 -2.78 -1.89 -12.73
C GLY A 62 -3.20 -0.89 -13.81
N ARG A 63 -2.36 -0.64 -14.83
CA ARG A 63 -2.74 0.19 -15.99
C ARG A 63 -3.48 -0.64 -17.04
N GLN A 64 -3.05 -1.88 -17.25
CA GLN A 64 -3.70 -2.86 -18.11
C GLN A 64 -3.99 -4.13 -17.32
N TRP A 65 -5.17 -4.68 -17.56
CA TRP A 65 -5.64 -5.91 -16.92
C TRP A 65 -5.97 -6.95 -18.00
N THR A 66 -5.44 -8.15 -17.85
CA THR A 66 -5.73 -9.30 -18.71
C THR A 66 -6.59 -10.31 -17.96
N GLN A 67 -7.64 -10.78 -18.61
CA GLN A 67 -8.54 -11.77 -18.04
C GLN A 67 -8.04 -13.20 -18.34
N HIS A 68 -7.97 -14.04 -17.31
CA HIS A 68 -7.59 -15.44 -17.43
C HIS A 68 -8.62 -16.36 -16.77
N SER A 69 -8.85 -17.54 -17.37
CA SER A 69 -9.73 -18.56 -16.79
C SER A 69 -8.91 -19.48 -15.90
N PHE A 70 -9.26 -19.58 -14.62
CA PHE A 70 -8.56 -20.46 -13.66
C PHE A 70 -9.27 -21.81 -13.45
N SER A 71 -10.52 -21.92 -13.90
CA SER A 71 -11.34 -23.13 -13.81
C SER A 71 -12.15 -23.31 -15.09
N ALA A 72 -12.51 -24.56 -15.40
CA ALA A 72 -13.48 -24.86 -16.45
C ALA A 72 -14.93 -24.51 -16.01
N VAL A 73 -15.22 -24.67 -14.71
CA VAL A 73 -16.54 -24.48 -14.11
C VAL A 73 -16.52 -23.31 -13.13
N PRO A 74 -17.54 -22.41 -13.14
CA PRO A 74 -17.64 -21.31 -12.16
C PRO A 74 -17.67 -21.81 -10.72
N LEU A 75 -16.97 -21.12 -9.83
CA LEU A 75 -16.84 -21.45 -8.41
C LEU A 75 -17.10 -20.19 -7.56
N PHE A 76 -17.74 -20.37 -6.41
CA PHE A 76 -17.80 -19.36 -5.35
C PHE A 76 -16.45 -19.35 -4.64
N VAL A 77 -15.70 -18.26 -4.77
CA VAL A 77 -14.36 -18.12 -4.18
C VAL A 77 -14.50 -17.62 -2.74
N ASP A 78 -14.39 -18.51 -1.76
CA ASP A 78 -14.49 -18.14 -0.33
C ASP A 78 -13.23 -17.45 0.17
N GLY A 79 -12.08 -17.79 -0.41
CA GLY A 79 -10.84 -17.10 -0.09
C GLY A 79 -9.64 -17.58 -0.88
N VAL A 80 -8.52 -16.92 -0.61
CA VAL A 80 -7.26 -17.11 -1.32
C VAL A 80 -6.13 -17.11 -0.32
N LEU A 81 -5.30 -18.14 -0.40
CA LEU A 81 -4.07 -18.25 0.35
C LEU A 81 -2.91 -17.97 -0.60
N VAL A 82 -2.02 -17.08 -0.18
CA VAL A 82 -0.75 -16.85 -0.87
C VAL A 82 0.33 -17.50 -0.03
N GLU A 83 1.23 -18.24 -0.66
CA GLU A 83 2.38 -18.85 0.01
C GLU A 83 3.13 -17.80 0.84
N ALA A 84 3.54 -18.16 2.06
CA ALA A 84 4.29 -17.26 2.92
C ALA A 84 5.77 -17.28 2.56
N GLY A 85 6.35 -16.14 2.22
CA GLY A 85 7.78 -16.02 1.93
C GLY A 85 8.16 -14.73 1.20
N ALA A 86 9.39 -14.70 0.70
CA ALA A 86 9.86 -13.57 -0.12
C ALA A 86 9.44 -13.71 -1.60
N GLU A 87 9.13 -14.92 -2.04
CA GLU A 87 8.87 -15.23 -3.45
C GLU A 87 7.38 -15.45 -3.75
N ASN A 88 6.57 -15.80 -2.74
CA ASN A 88 5.09 -15.95 -2.76
C ASN A 88 4.49 -16.61 -4.01
N GLN A 89 5.23 -17.51 -4.69
CA GLN A 89 5.03 -17.90 -6.11
C GLN A 89 3.74 -18.66 -6.41
N ILE A 90 3.06 -19.09 -5.35
CA ILE A 90 1.90 -19.96 -5.42
C ILE A 90 0.74 -19.28 -4.72
N MET A 91 -0.37 -19.20 -5.45
CA MET A 91 -1.65 -18.76 -4.94
C MET A 91 -2.62 -19.95 -4.95
N THR A 92 -3.34 -20.17 -3.86
CA THR A 92 -4.32 -21.24 -3.74
C THR A 92 -5.69 -20.64 -3.49
N PHE A 93 -6.58 -20.76 -4.47
CA PHE A 93 -7.99 -20.44 -4.31
C PHE A 93 -8.70 -21.60 -3.66
N PHE A 94 -9.56 -21.31 -2.69
CA PHE A 94 -10.44 -22.31 -2.12
C PHE A 94 -11.88 -21.82 -2.17
N GLY A 95 -12.79 -22.75 -2.45
CA GLY A 95 -14.20 -22.44 -2.54
C GLY A 95 -15.05 -23.64 -2.92
N HIS A 96 -16.25 -23.39 -3.42
CA HIS A 96 -17.23 -24.44 -3.72
C HIS A 96 -18.03 -24.15 -5.00
N PHE A 97 -18.46 -25.19 -5.70
CA PHE A 97 -19.30 -25.04 -6.91
C PHE A 97 -20.75 -24.62 -6.58
N SER A 98 -21.25 -25.03 -5.42
CA SER A 98 -22.60 -24.75 -4.90
C SER A 98 -22.61 -24.93 -3.39
N HIS A 99 -23.57 -24.33 -2.68
CA HIS A 99 -23.69 -24.41 -1.21
C HIS A 99 -23.78 -25.84 -0.66
N ARG A 100 -24.03 -26.85 -1.50
CA ARG A 100 -24.07 -28.28 -1.12
C ARG A 100 -22.90 -29.09 -1.68
N SER A 101 -21.95 -28.44 -2.33
CA SER A 101 -20.81 -29.10 -2.97
C SER A 101 -19.62 -29.23 -2.03
N GLU A 102 -18.74 -30.16 -2.36
CA GLU A 102 -17.44 -30.30 -1.71
C GLU A 102 -16.55 -29.10 -2.00
N TRP A 103 -15.62 -28.86 -1.08
CA TRP A 103 -14.57 -27.85 -1.22
C TRP A 103 -13.64 -28.20 -2.38
N GLN A 104 -13.23 -27.18 -3.12
CA GLN A 104 -12.27 -27.26 -4.20
C GLN A 104 -11.10 -26.34 -3.90
N LEU A 105 -9.90 -26.82 -4.17
CA LEU A 105 -8.68 -26.05 -4.07
C LEU A 105 -8.04 -25.96 -5.46
N ILE A 106 -7.79 -24.74 -5.93
CA ILE A 106 -7.16 -24.46 -7.20
C ILE A 106 -5.82 -23.79 -6.92
N LYS A 107 -4.74 -24.50 -7.22
CA LYS A 107 -3.38 -23.98 -7.13
C LYS A 107 -3.01 -23.28 -8.43
N ILE A 108 -2.65 -22.02 -8.34
CA ILE A 108 -2.16 -21.19 -9.44
C ILE A 108 -0.67 -20.94 -9.21
N ASP A 109 0.15 -21.41 -10.14
CA ASP A 109 1.58 -21.17 -10.17
C ASP A 109 1.90 -20.06 -11.19
N TYR A 110 2.17 -18.86 -10.69
CA TYR A 110 2.49 -17.71 -11.52
C TYR A 110 3.98 -17.61 -11.85
N LYS A 111 4.83 -18.50 -11.30
CA LYS A 111 6.27 -18.52 -11.59
C LYS A 111 6.53 -18.66 -13.09
N SER A 112 5.70 -19.46 -13.75
CA SER A 112 5.76 -19.67 -15.21
C SER A 112 5.64 -18.38 -16.02
N ILE A 113 5.02 -17.33 -15.48
CA ILE A 113 4.86 -16.04 -16.15
C ILE A 113 6.17 -15.23 -16.10
N PHE A 114 6.96 -15.40 -15.04
CA PHE A 114 8.23 -14.72 -14.89
C PHE A 114 9.38 -15.67 -15.24
N SER A 115 9.74 -15.71 -16.52
CA SER A 115 10.75 -16.64 -17.04
C SER A 115 12.19 -16.30 -16.66
N ARG A 116 12.47 -15.06 -16.23
CA ARG A 116 13.82 -14.56 -15.92
C ARG A 116 13.86 -13.71 -14.65
N GLN A 117 15.05 -13.60 -14.07
CA GLN A 117 15.32 -12.61 -13.01
C GLN A 117 15.50 -11.21 -13.60
N CYS A 118 15.11 -10.19 -12.84
CA CYS A 118 15.26 -8.80 -13.25
C CYS A 118 16.74 -8.39 -13.26
N THR A 119 17.16 -7.76 -14.35
CA THR A 119 18.48 -7.12 -14.53
C THR A 119 18.37 -5.61 -14.23
N GLU A 120 19.49 -4.90 -14.15
CA GLU A 120 19.50 -3.45 -13.84
C GLU A 120 18.67 -2.61 -14.83
N GLU A 121 18.60 -3.03 -16.10
CA GLU A 121 17.82 -2.37 -17.15
C GLU A 121 16.30 -2.45 -16.93
N ASP A 122 15.84 -3.45 -16.16
CA ASP A 122 14.42 -3.63 -15.84
C ASP A 122 13.92 -2.69 -14.76
N TYR A 123 14.83 -1.96 -14.11
CA TYR A 123 14.48 -1.02 -13.07
C TYR A 123 14.44 0.41 -13.59
N GLN A 124 13.68 1.23 -12.87
CA GLN A 124 13.61 2.67 -13.02
C GLN A 124 13.71 3.33 -11.65
N THR A 125 14.29 4.53 -11.61
CA THR A 125 14.30 5.34 -10.41
C THR A 125 12.96 6.04 -10.23
N TRP A 126 12.48 6.09 -9.00
CA TRP A 126 11.29 6.84 -8.63
C TRP A 126 11.59 7.69 -7.40
N HIS A 127 11.29 8.99 -7.50
CA HIS A 127 11.50 9.94 -6.42
C HIS A 127 10.22 10.03 -5.59
N LEU A 128 10.32 9.76 -4.29
CA LEU A 128 9.20 10.00 -3.38
C LEU A 128 9.01 11.51 -3.20
N HIS A 129 7.79 11.96 -3.36
CA HIS A 129 7.39 13.33 -3.08
C HIS A 129 5.95 13.39 -2.60
N ASN A 130 5.58 14.47 -1.93
CA ASN A 130 4.20 14.79 -1.59
C ASN A 130 3.79 16.07 -2.34
N GLU A 131 2.94 15.93 -3.35
CA GLU A 131 2.44 17.06 -4.17
C GLU A 131 3.55 17.96 -4.75
N GLY A 132 4.71 17.36 -5.06
CA GLY A 132 5.88 18.06 -5.60
C GLY A 132 6.97 18.38 -4.57
N GLU A 133 6.68 18.30 -3.27
CA GLU A 133 7.70 18.45 -2.22
C GLU A 133 8.53 17.16 -2.08
N PRO A 134 9.84 17.17 -2.41
CA PRO A 134 10.67 15.96 -2.42
C PRO A 134 11.17 15.57 -1.02
N CYS A 135 10.99 16.45 -0.03
CA CYS A 135 11.41 16.21 1.34
C CYS A 135 10.23 15.72 2.18
N VAL A 136 10.18 14.41 2.43
CA VAL A 136 9.13 13.78 3.22
C VAL A 136 9.77 13.27 4.51
N MET A 137 9.24 13.69 5.66
CA MET A 137 9.79 13.34 6.99
C MET A 137 11.29 13.68 7.12
N GLY A 138 11.71 14.85 6.63
CA GLY A 138 13.09 15.30 6.68
C GLY A 138 14.06 14.53 5.78
N GLN A 139 13.57 13.70 4.85
CA GLN A 139 14.41 12.95 3.92
C GLN A 139 13.91 13.03 2.47
N LYS A 140 14.87 13.13 1.55
CA LYS A 140 14.65 12.92 0.12
C LYS A 140 15.00 11.49 -0.22
N GLN A 141 13.98 10.70 -0.54
CA GLN A 141 14.13 9.26 -0.78
C GLN A 141 13.97 8.93 -2.27
N ILE A 142 14.91 8.14 -2.79
CA ILE A 142 14.88 7.61 -4.15
C ILE A 142 14.74 6.10 -4.08
N TYR A 143 13.68 5.60 -4.72
CA TYR A 143 13.38 4.19 -4.79
C TYR A 143 13.78 3.61 -6.14
N MET A 144 14.21 2.35 -6.12
CA MET A 144 14.31 1.55 -7.34
C MET A 144 12.99 0.82 -7.51
N LYS A 145 12.24 1.09 -8.59
CA LYS A 145 11.02 0.36 -8.95
C LYS A 145 11.25 -0.47 -10.20
N ARG A 146 10.58 -1.62 -10.31
CA ARG A 146 10.54 -2.35 -11.57
C ARG A 146 9.79 -1.50 -12.60
N ARG A 147 10.27 -1.49 -13.85
CA ARG A 147 9.56 -0.83 -14.94
C ARG A 147 8.19 -1.48 -15.15
N PRO A 148 7.11 -0.69 -15.24
CA PRO A 148 5.78 -1.24 -15.52
C PRO A 148 5.78 -2.03 -16.84
N GLY A 149 5.25 -3.25 -16.83
CA GLY A 149 5.16 -4.11 -18.01
C GLY A 149 6.35 -5.05 -18.23
N ASN A 150 7.41 -4.98 -17.42
CA ASN A 150 8.51 -5.94 -17.50
C ASN A 150 8.20 -7.23 -16.74
N TYR A 151 8.28 -8.35 -17.45
CA TYR A 151 8.04 -9.70 -16.93
C TYR A 151 9.34 -10.31 -16.40
N CYS A 152 9.73 -9.92 -15.20
CA CYS A 152 10.89 -10.49 -14.51
C CYS A 152 10.65 -10.62 -13.00
N MET A 153 11.27 -11.62 -12.37
CA MET A 153 11.19 -11.83 -10.91
C MET A 153 12.17 -10.94 -10.18
N LEU A 154 11.71 -10.33 -9.08
CA LEU A 154 12.60 -9.62 -8.18
C LEU A 154 13.49 -10.59 -7.39
N GLY A 155 14.77 -10.25 -7.25
CA GLY A 155 15.70 -11.02 -6.43
C GLY A 155 15.37 -10.97 -4.94
N LYS A 156 15.91 -11.93 -4.17
CA LYS A 156 15.80 -11.97 -2.70
C LYS A 156 16.40 -10.71 -2.06
N ASP A 157 17.54 -10.24 -2.59
CA ASP A 157 18.32 -9.11 -2.08
C ASP A 157 17.90 -7.75 -2.63
N TYR A 158 16.67 -7.64 -3.14
CA TYR A 158 16.14 -6.39 -3.70
C TYR A 158 16.07 -5.29 -2.62
N SER A 159 17.02 -4.35 -2.66
CA SER A 159 16.98 -3.12 -1.88
C SER A 159 16.04 -2.12 -2.55
N ARG A 160 15.05 -1.65 -1.80
CA ARG A 160 14.01 -0.75 -2.32
C ARG A 160 14.49 0.69 -2.44
N ILE A 161 15.41 1.10 -1.56
CA ILE A 161 15.88 2.48 -1.42
C ILE A 161 17.30 2.57 -1.98
N LEU A 162 17.49 3.40 -3.01
CA LEU A 162 18.79 3.68 -3.62
C LEU A 162 19.54 4.75 -2.84
N SER A 163 18.84 5.80 -2.42
CA SER A 163 19.40 6.85 -1.61
C SER A 163 18.36 7.46 -0.68
N ALA A 164 18.83 7.91 0.47
CA ALA A 164 18.07 8.68 1.45
C ALA A 164 18.97 9.84 1.90
N GLU A 165 18.68 11.04 1.39
CA GLU A 165 19.42 12.25 1.71
C GLU A 165 18.64 13.06 2.76
N SER A 166 19.31 13.49 3.82
CA SER A 166 18.67 14.32 4.85
C SER A 166 18.43 15.75 4.34
N CYS A 167 17.26 16.31 4.68
CA CYS A 167 16.94 17.71 4.42
C CYS A 167 17.24 18.59 5.64
N ILE A 168 17.25 19.91 5.40
CA ILE A 168 17.22 20.90 6.48
C ILE A 168 15.81 20.96 7.06
N CYS A 169 15.71 20.94 8.40
CA CYS A 169 14.43 21.02 9.10
C CYS A 169 13.68 22.32 8.78
N ARG A 170 12.37 22.21 8.55
CA ARG A 170 11.42 23.31 8.32
C ARG A 170 10.38 23.33 9.44
N ALA A 171 9.58 24.39 9.51
CA ALA A 171 8.49 24.51 10.49
C ALA A 171 7.41 23.41 10.37
N HIS A 172 7.32 22.73 9.22
CA HIS A 172 6.41 21.61 9.00
C HIS A 172 6.94 20.28 9.57
N ASP A 173 8.22 20.19 9.92
CA ASP A 173 8.82 19.00 10.54
C ASP A 173 8.61 18.96 12.06
N PHE A 174 7.96 19.98 12.63
CA PHE A 174 7.64 20.08 14.06
C PHE A 174 6.13 19.97 14.29
N GLU A 175 5.76 19.12 15.25
CA GLU A 175 4.41 19.03 15.81
C GLU A 175 4.34 19.77 17.15
N CYS A 176 3.12 20.13 17.57
CA CYS A 176 2.94 20.76 18.87
C CYS A 176 3.04 19.71 19.98
N ASP A 177 3.77 20.03 21.03
CA ASP A 177 3.95 19.15 22.19
C ASP A 177 2.68 19.09 23.06
N TYR A 178 2.70 18.22 24.06
CA TYR A 178 1.61 18.01 24.98
C TYR A 178 1.06 19.32 25.57
N GLY A 179 -0.24 19.53 25.40
CA GLY A 179 -0.93 20.70 25.91
C GLY A 179 -0.75 21.96 25.07
N TYR A 180 -0.11 21.87 23.90
CA TYR A 180 -0.05 22.96 22.92
C TYR A 180 -0.93 22.64 21.70
N GLU A 181 -1.56 23.67 21.17
CA GLU A 181 -2.44 23.60 19.99
C GLU A 181 -1.91 24.54 18.90
N ARG A 182 -1.96 24.06 17.65
CA ARG A 182 -1.57 24.85 16.48
C ARG A 182 -2.65 25.90 16.21
N ARG A 183 -2.26 27.18 16.28
CA ARG A 183 -3.14 28.31 15.95
C ARG A 183 -3.09 28.60 14.44
N GLY A 184 -4.00 29.45 13.96
CA GLY A 184 -4.11 29.79 12.54
C GLY A 184 -2.87 30.48 11.94
N ASP A 185 -1.98 31.02 12.78
CA ASP A 185 -0.66 31.54 12.42
C ASP A 185 0.40 30.44 12.26
N GLY A 186 0.04 29.17 12.46
CA GLY A 186 0.93 28.02 12.37
C GLY A 186 1.78 27.78 13.62
N ASN A 187 1.71 28.66 14.62
CA ASN A 187 2.48 28.53 15.86
C ASN A 187 1.75 27.67 16.90
N CYS A 188 2.53 26.93 17.69
CA CYS A 188 2.03 26.17 18.83
C CYS A 188 1.88 27.09 20.05
N ARG A 189 0.70 27.08 20.68
CA ARG A 189 0.43 27.85 21.91
C ARG A 189 -0.26 26.97 22.93
N PRO A 190 -0.06 27.21 24.25
CA PRO A 190 -0.69 26.39 25.27
C PRO A 190 -2.21 26.45 25.13
N ALA A 191 -2.84 25.27 25.19
CA ALA A 191 -4.27 25.12 25.27
C ALA A 191 -4.79 25.72 26.58
N PHE A 192 -6.08 26.09 26.62
CA PHE A 192 -6.65 26.78 27.78
C PHE A 192 -6.55 25.99 29.10
N TRP A 193 -6.48 24.66 29.03
CA TRP A 193 -6.41 23.76 30.18
C TRP A 193 -4.96 23.43 30.60
N PHE A 194 -3.98 23.75 29.75
CA PHE A 194 -2.58 23.42 29.99
C PHE A 194 -1.82 24.64 30.44
N ASN A 195 -1.15 24.53 31.59
CA ASN A 195 -0.27 25.58 32.10
C ASN A 195 1.19 25.08 32.08
N PRO A 196 2.05 25.64 31.20
CA PRO A 196 3.46 25.24 31.10
C PRO A 196 4.25 25.41 32.39
N SER A 197 3.79 26.26 33.31
CA SER A 197 4.43 26.48 34.61
C SER A 197 4.06 25.42 35.66
N THR A 198 3.13 24.50 35.36
CA THR A 198 2.75 23.44 36.30
C THR A 198 3.80 22.33 36.32
N VAL A 199 4.38 22.10 37.49
CA VAL A 199 5.34 21.01 37.71
C VAL A 199 4.58 19.68 37.76
N SER A 200 5.10 18.67 37.07
CA SER A 200 4.55 17.31 37.12
C SER A 200 4.47 16.82 38.56
N ARG A 201 3.29 16.28 38.96
CA ARG A 201 3.04 15.77 40.32
C ARG A 201 3.94 14.59 40.70
N SER A 202 4.56 13.93 39.72
CA SER A 202 5.49 12.82 39.90
C SER A 202 6.95 13.25 40.09
N CYS A 203 7.26 14.54 40.06
CA CYS A 203 8.62 15.05 40.28
C CYS A 203 8.94 15.07 41.78
N SER A 204 9.79 14.15 42.25
CA SER A 204 10.24 14.11 43.64
C SER A 204 11.41 15.07 43.89
N GLN A 205 11.63 15.44 45.15
CA GLN A 205 12.69 16.38 45.54
C GLN A 205 14.07 15.81 45.18
N GLY A 206 14.81 16.51 44.32
CA GLY A 206 16.09 16.07 43.78
C GLY A 206 16.05 15.55 42.33
N GLN A 207 14.85 15.44 41.73
CA GLN A 207 14.69 15.14 40.30
C GLN A 207 14.61 16.43 39.47
N ASN A 208 15.07 16.35 38.23
CA ASN A 208 14.94 17.39 37.22
C ASN A 208 13.91 16.96 36.17
N TYR A 209 13.13 17.91 35.67
CA TYR A 209 12.21 17.70 34.56
C TYR A 209 12.54 18.66 33.41
N PHE A 210 12.28 18.23 32.18
CA PHE A 210 12.50 19.07 30.99
C PHE A 210 11.21 19.83 30.67
N ASN A 211 11.32 21.16 30.62
CA ASN A 211 10.24 22.00 30.12
C ASN A 211 10.18 21.91 28.60
N SER A 212 8.96 21.71 28.09
CA SER A 212 8.69 21.79 26.67
C SER A 212 8.60 23.25 26.21
N THR A 213 9.09 23.52 25.00
CA THR A 213 8.91 24.80 24.30
C THR A 213 7.57 24.91 23.57
N GLY A 214 6.80 23.82 23.54
CA GLY A 214 5.53 23.71 22.83
C GLY A 214 5.64 23.28 21.39
#